data_AF-A0A7C0Z650-F1
#
_entry.id   AF-A0A7C0Z650-F1
#
_cell.length_a   1.000
_cell.length_b   1.000
_cell.length_c   1.000
_cell.angle_alpha   90.00
_cell.angle_beta   90.00
_cell.angle_gamma   90.00
#
_symmetry.space_group_name_H-M   'P 1'
#
loop_
_entity.id
_entity.type
_entity.pdbx_description
1 polymer ?
#
loop_
_entity_poly.entity_id
_entity_poly.type
_entity_poly.pdbx_seq_one_letter_code
_entity_poly.pdbx_strand_id
1 'polypeptide(L)' 'MKIPCPRLIEVALPVREISAESVRDKNIHHAHISHLHIWWARRPLAASRAVVFAS' A
#
# COMPACT_ATOMS: atom_id res chain seq x y z
N MET A 1 10.38 18.68 -23.91
CA MET A 1 9.62 17.87 -22.93
C MET A 1 10.22 18.09 -21.55
N LYS A 2 9.46 18.57 -20.56
CA LYS A 2 9.94 18.65 -19.17
C LYS A 2 9.93 17.24 -18.59
N ILE A 3 11.09 16.73 -18.19
CA ILE A 3 11.16 15.55 -17.33
C ILE A 3 10.66 16.02 -15.96
N PRO A 4 9.56 15.47 -15.42
CA PRO A 4 9.08 15.88 -14.11
C PRO A 4 10.14 15.52 -13.07
N CYS A 5 10.47 16.48 -12.20
CA CYS A 5 11.29 16.18 -11.03
C CYS A 5 10.55 15.11 -10.20
N PRO A 6 11.23 14.03 -9.78
CA PRO A 6 10.57 12.97 -9.03
C PRO A 6 9.99 13.51 -7.72
N ARG A 7 8.84 12.98 -7.32
CA ARG A 7 8.21 13.39 -6.06
C ARG A 7 9.06 12.89 -4.90
N LEU A 8 9.14 13.65 -3.80
CA LEU A 8 9.97 13.27 -2.65
C LEU A 8 9.64 11.85 -2.14
N ILE A 9 8.36 11.47 -2.16
CA ILE A 9 7.92 10.11 -1.77
C ILE A 9 8.45 9.00 -2.69
N GLU A 10 8.71 9.28 -3.96
CA GLU A 10 9.26 8.31 -4.92
C GLU A 10 10.76 8.09 -4.73
N VAL A 11 11.44 9.04 -4.08
CA VAL A 11 12.88 8.98 -3.77
C VAL A 11 13.12 8.49 -2.34
N ALA A 12 12.32 8.97 -1.39
CA ALA A 12 12.50 8.72 0.04
C ALA A 12 11.87 7.41 0.52
N LEU A 13 10.91 6.85 -0.23
CA LEU A 13 10.17 5.64 0.17
C LEU A 13 10.08 4.65 -1.00
N PRO A 14 10.25 3.33 -0.77
CA PRO A 14 10.06 2.31 -1.79
C PRO A 14 8.56 2.08 -2.07
N VAL A 15 7.91 3.06 -2.71
CA VAL A 15 6.46 3.10 -2.97
C VAL A 15 5.99 1.92 -3.83
N ARG A 16 6.80 1.49 -4.81
CA ARG A 16 6.42 0.41 -5.73
C ARG A 16 6.31 -0.91 -4.99
N GLU A 17 7.29 -1.21 -4.16
CA GLU A 17 7.42 -2.42 -3.38
C GLU A 17 6.31 -2.50 -2.32
N ILE A 18 6.07 -1.39 -1.60
CA ILE A 18 4.98 -1.30 -0.62
C ILE A 18 3.62 -1.50 -1.29
N SER A 19 3.42 -0.94 -2.49
CA SER A 19 2.17 -1.08 -3.24
C SER A 19 1.95 -2.51 -3.72
N ALA A 20 2.99 -3.17 -4.23
CA ALA A 20 2.93 -4.56 -4.64
C ALA A 20 2.55 -5.48 -3.48
N GLU A 21 3.20 -5.31 -2.32
CA GLU A 21 2.90 -6.11 -1.14
C GLU A 21 1.51 -5.79 -0.56
N SER A 22 1.07 -4.54 -0.64
CA SER A 22 -0.28 -4.15 -0.22
C SER A 22 -1.37 -4.79 -1.09
N VAL A 23 -1.14 -4.95 -2.39
CA VAL A 23 -2.06 -5.67 -3.29
C VAL A 23 -2.07 -7.16 -2.97
N ARG A 24 -0.90 -7.73 -2.70
CA ARG A 24 -0.78 -9.14 -2.27
C ARG A 24 -1.57 -9.39 -0.99
N ASP A 25 -1.38 -8.56 0.05
CA ASP A 25 -2.05 -8.68 1.35
C ASP A 25 -3.59 -8.59 1.26
N LYS A 26 -4.09 -7.76 0.33
CA LYS A 26 -5.53 -7.67 0.04
C LYS A 26 -6.10 -8.95 -0.56
N ASN A 27 -5.30 -9.71 -1.30
CA ASN A 27 -5.78 -10.86 -2.08
C ASN A 27 -5.56 -12.22 -1.38
N ILE A 28 -5.02 -12.25 -0.15
CA ILE A 28 -4.74 -13.49 0.59
C ILE A 28 -6.03 -14.16 1.09
N HIS A 29 -7.08 -13.39 1.36
CA HIS A 29 -8.28 -13.86 2.05
C HIS A 29 -9.42 -14.19 1.08
N HIS A 30 -9.38 -15.38 0.48
CA HIS A 30 -10.52 -15.90 -0.30
C HIS A 30 -11.60 -16.44 0.66
N ALA A 31 -12.87 -16.03 0.47
CA ALA A 31 -14.06 -16.41 1.27
C ALA A 31 -14.26 -15.75 2.66
N HIS A 32 -13.48 -14.73 3.05
CA HIS A 32 -13.66 -14.02 4.33
C HIS A 32 -14.66 -12.86 4.22
N ILE A 33 -15.39 -12.51 5.31
CA ILE A 33 -16.35 -11.37 5.36
C ILE A 33 -15.72 -10.05 4.87
N SER A 34 -14.40 -9.95 5.04
CA SER A 34 -13.56 -8.85 4.55
C SER A 34 -13.62 -8.62 3.04
N HIS A 35 -14.11 -9.58 2.25
CA HIS A 35 -14.30 -9.49 0.80
C HIS A 35 -15.68 -8.90 0.41
N LEU A 36 -16.67 -8.92 1.31
CA LEU A 36 -18.02 -8.39 1.09
C LEU A 36 -18.10 -6.86 1.20
N HIS A 37 -17.35 -6.25 2.12
CA HIS A 37 -17.42 -4.80 2.32
C HIS A 37 -16.08 -4.17 2.72
N ILE A 38 -15.51 -3.39 1.79
CA ILE A 38 -14.20 -2.73 1.91
C ILE A 38 -14.20 -1.65 3.01
N TRP A 39 -15.35 -1.03 3.28
CA TRP A 39 -15.42 0.12 4.21
C TRP A 39 -15.14 -0.25 5.67
N TRP A 40 -15.35 -1.52 6.04
CA TRP A 40 -14.97 -2.07 7.35
C TRP A 40 -13.78 -3.05 7.26
N ALA A 41 -13.09 -3.12 6.11
CA ALA A 41 -11.97 -4.04 5.91
C ALA A 41 -10.66 -3.47 6.50
N ARG A 42 -9.76 -4.37 6.90
CA ARG A 42 -8.42 -3.99 7.38
C ARG A 42 -7.65 -3.25 6.28
N ARG A 43 -6.98 -2.15 6.63
CA ARG A 43 -5.96 -1.55 5.76
C ARG A 43 -4.81 -2.54 5.55
N PRO A 44 -4.22 -2.62 4.34
CA PRO A 44 -3.09 -3.51 4.09
C PRO A 44 -1.93 -3.20 5.04
N LEU A 45 -1.41 -4.24 5.69
CA LEU A 45 -0.41 -4.12 6.74
C LEU A 45 0.89 -3.50 6.23
N ALA A 46 1.24 -3.77 4.97
CA ALA A 46 2.41 -3.18 4.32
C ALA A 46 2.35 -1.65 4.29
N ALA A 47 1.19 -1.08 3.92
CA ALA A 47 1.00 0.37 3.92
C ALA A 47 1.03 0.96 5.34
N SER A 48 0.36 0.31 6.31
CA SER A 48 0.35 0.77 7.70
C SER A 48 1.74 0.76 8.33
N ARG A 49 2.53 -0.29 8.10
CA ARG A 49 3.92 -0.38 8.60
C ARG A 49 4.81 0.69 7.97
N ALA A 50 4.69 0.90 6.66
CA ALA A 50 5.48 1.92 5.97
C ALA A 50 5.26 3.33 6.54
N VAL A 51 4.02 3.67 6.91
CA VAL A 51 3.71 4.97 7.54
C VAL A 51 4.39 5.12 8.90
N VAL A 52 4.37 4.07 9.75
CA VAL A 52 5.02 4.09 11.07
C VAL A 52 6.54 4.24 10.98
N PHE A 53 7.16 3.68 9.93
CA PHE A 53 8.61 3.84 9.71
C PHE A 53 8.99 5.15 9.02
N ALA A 54 8.04 5.84 8.38
CA ALA A 54 8.29 7.08 7.66
C ALA A 54 8.00 8.35 8.47
N SER A 55 7.35 8.22 9.64
CA SER A 55 7.14 9.30 10.63
C SER A 55 8.37 9.50 11.51
#